data_AF-A0A3L6PJB6-F1
#
_entry.id   AF-A0A3L6PJB6-F1
#
_cell.length_a   1.000
_cell.length_b   1.000
_cell.length_c   1.000
_cell.angle_alpha   90.00
_cell.angle_beta   90.00
_cell.angle_gamma   90.00
#
_symmetry.space_group_name_H-M   'P 1'
#
loop_
_entity.id
_entity.type
_entity.pdbx_description
1 polymer ?
#
loop_
_entity_poly.entity_id
_entity_poly.type
_entity_poly.pdbx_seq_one_letter_code
_entity_poly.pdbx_strand_id
1 'polypeptide(L)'
;MAAAPLYGGSADDSAEDYSAAATVFRFDPPLPLLRAPVPSASSAPGEPPVLAFRDAASWRAAWDAAEASLVSQCEAGARSGCSITASRKCKPPWWKGLFGGAPTDYEERERCEEREMAACLEAAKEACITFAKGKCIAPFRDARIASDGLLENTDFDVWSGGSGKASSTSPAVLNNQH
;
A
#
# COMPACT_ATOMS: atom_id res chain seq x y z
N MET A 1 -13.26 -68.66 23.18
CA MET A 1 -12.85 -67.62 22.22
C MET A 1 -14.08 -66.87 21.77
N ALA A 2 -14.12 -65.57 22.05
CA ALA A 2 -14.84 -64.47 21.38
C ALA A 2 -15.22 -63.44 22.46
N ALA A 3 -14.37 -62.43 22.63
CA ALA A 3 -14.63 -61.28 23.48
C ALA A 3 -15.62 -60.35 22.76
N ALA A 4 -16.65 -59.90 23.47
CA ALA A 4 -17.50 -58.80 23.02
C ALA A 4 -16.73 -57.47 23.21
N PRO A 5 -16.78 -56.54 22.26
CA PRO A 5 -16.10 -55.26 22.44
C PRO A 5 -16.87 -54.42 23.46
N LEU A 6 -16.11 -53.85 24.40
CA LEU A 6 -16.59 -52.85 25.33
C LEU A 6 -16.99 -51.60 24.54
N TYR A 7 -18.17 -51.08 24.85
CA TYR A 7 -18.64 -49.77 24.42
C TYR A 7 -17.66 -48.71 24.93
N GLY A 8 -16.68 -48.36 24.08
CA GLY A 8 -15.85 -47.18 24.27
C GLY A 8 -16.69 -45.96 23.95
N GLY A 9 -17.25 -45.32 24.98
CA GLY A 9 -17.67 -43.94 24.84
C GLY A 9 -16.43 -43.11 24.55
N SER A 10 -16.26 -42.69 23.29
CA SER A 10 -15.40 -41.55 23.00
C SER A 10 -16.00 -40.37 23.75
N ALA A 11 -15.32 -39.94 24.81
CA ALA A 11 -15.44 -38.57 25.26
C ALA A 11 -15.05 -37.71 24.05
N ASP A 12 -16.04 -37.00 23.51
CA ASP A 12 -15.88 -36.04 22.43
C ASP A 12 -14.99 -34.90 22.98
N ASP A 13 -13.69 -34.99 22.70
CA ASP A 13 -12.69 -33.97 23.02
C ASP A 13 -12.62 -32.95 21.88
N SER A 14 -13.77 -32.43 21.47
CA SER A 14 -13.87 -31.26 20.58
C SER A 14 -14.39 -30.08 21.39
N ALA A 15 -13.70 -29.72 22.47
CA ALA A 15 -13.93 -28.42 23.09
C ALA A 15 -13.44 -27.37 22.09
N GLU A 16 -14.35 -26.72 21.37
CA GLU A 16 -13.98 -25.65 20.45
C GLU A 16 -13.24 -24.56 21.22
N ASP A 17 -12.09 -24.13 20.71
CA ASP A 17 -11.24 -23.14 21.37
C ASP A 17 -11.89 -21.75 21.27
N TYR A 18 -12.70 -21.42 22.27
CA TYR A 18 -13.30 -20.10 22.47
C TYR A 18 -12.38 -19.14 23.25
N SER A 19 -11.07 -19.41 23.33
CA SER A 19 -10.16 -18.51 24.02
C SER A 19 -10.15 -17.12 23.37
N ALA A 20 -9.87 -16.09 24.18
CA ALA A 20 -9.71 -14.73 23.68
C ALA A 20 -8.61 -14.65 22.60
N ALA A 21 -7.56 -15.47 22.69
CA ALA A 21 -6.52 -15.52 21.66
C ALA A 21 -7.05 -16.06 20.31
N ALA A 22 -7.98 -17.01 20.33
CA ALA A 22 -8.60 -17.57 19.13
C ALA A 22 -9.66 -16.65 18.51
N THR A 23 -10.27 -15.74 19.30
CA THR A 23 -11.36 -14.85 18.87
C THR A 23 -10.94 -13.39 18.66
N VAL A 24 -9.77 -12.99 19.15
CA VAL A 24 -9.25 -11.63 18.97
C VAL A 24 -8.56 -11.49 17.61
N PHE A 25 -9.25 -10.81 16.69
CA PHE A 25 -8.63 -10.31 15.48
C PHE A 25 -7.87 -9.02 15.78
N ARG A 26 -6.55 -9.01 15.63
CA ARG A 26 -5.77 -7.77 15.71
C ARG A 26 -5.88 -7.04 14.39
N PHE A 27 -6.39 -5.83 14.45
CA PHE A 27 -6.26 -4.91 13.34
C PHE A 27 -4.80 -4.47 13.22
N ASP A 28 -4.36 -4.27 11.99
CA ASP A 28 -3.11 -3.57 11.76
C ASP A 28 -3.19 -2.20 12.43
N PRO A 29 -2.15 -1.78 13.16
CA PRO A 29 -2.11 -0.45 13.74
C PRO A 29 -2.29 0.60 12.64
N PRO A 30 -2.95 1.73 12.94
CA PRO A 30 -3.19 2.75 11.94
C PRO A 30 -1.87 3.24 11.37
N LEU A 31 -1.81 3.39 10.05
CA LEU A 31 -0.64 3.97 9.39
C LEU A 31 -0.37 5.36 9.98
N PRO A 32 0.89 5.67 10.35
CA PRO A 32 1.23 6.99 10.87
C PRO A 32 0.89 8.07 9.84
N LEU A 33 0.46 9.23 10.33
CA LEU A 33 0.11 10.35 9.45
C LEU A 33 1.35 10.79 8.66
N LEU A 34 1.20 10.94 7.34
CA LEU A 34 2.28 11.42 6.46
C LEU A 34 2.71 12.85 6.81
N ARG A 35 1.80 13.64 7.35
CA ARG A 35 2.04 15.02 7.78
C ARG A 35 1.51 15.21 9.18
N ALA A 36 2.30 15.87 10.01
CA ALA A 36 1.93 16.24 11.36
C ALA A 36 1.64 17.75 11.42
N PRO A 37 0.80 18.21 12.36
CA PRO A 37 0.67 19.63 12.67
C PRO A 37 2.01 20.17 13.18
N VAL A 38 2.50 21.26 12.58
CA VAL A 38 3.65 22.04 13.05
C VAL A 38 3.23 23.49 13.34
N PRO A 39 3.88 24.19 14.28
CA PRO A 39 3.61 25.58 14.54
C PRO A 39 3.69 26.42 13.26
N SER A 40 2.78 27.39 13.11
CA SER A 40 2.90 28.38 12.03
C SER A 40 4.16 29.20 12.23
N ALA A 41 4.84 29.57 11.13
CA ALA A 41 6.04 30.40 11.18
C ALA A 41 5.77 31.80 11.77
N SER A 42 4.52 32.25 11.70
CA SER A 42 4.04 33.38 12.48
C SER A 42 3.79 32.89 13.91
N SER A 43 4.71 33.24 14.81
CA SER A 43 4.59 33.00 16.25
C SER A 43 3.54 33.90 16.92
N ALA A 44 2.54 34.38 16.17
CA ALA A 44 1.43 35.15 16.71
C ALA A 44 0.51 34.24 17.55
N PRO A 45 0.12 34.66 18.76
CA PRO A 45 -0.81 33.88 19.58
C PRO A 45 -2.13 33.67 18.84
N GLY A 46 -2.50 32.40 18.61
CA GLY A 46 -3.80 32.03 18.04
C GLY A 46 -3.79 31.60 16.56
N GLU A 47 -2.64 31.57 15.87
CA GLU A 47 -2.59 30.96 14.55
C GLU A 47 -2.71 29.42 14.60
N PRO A 48 -3.52 28.80 13.73
CA PRO A 48 -3.67 27.36 13.71
C PRO A 48 -2.38 26.69 13.20
N PRO A 49 -2.06 25.48 13.69
CA PRO A 49 -0.93 24.72 13.20
C PRO A 49 -1.15 24.31 11.74
N VAL A 50 -0.05 24.18 11.00
CA VAL A 50 -0.04 23.81 9.58
C VAL A 50 0.48 22.40 9.40
N LEU A 51 -0.02 21.65 8.41
CA LEU A 51 0.45 20.29 8.16
C LEU A 51 1.76 20.29 7.37
N ALA A 52 2.78 19.60 7.90
CA ALA A 52 4.07 19.43 7.24
C ALA A 52 4.58 17.99 7.37
N PHE A 53 5.39 17.57 6.39
CA PHE A 53 6.25 16.41 6.54
C PHE A 53 7.32 16.70 7.59
N ARG A 54 7.72 15.67 8.34
CA ARG A 54 8.71 15.80 9.41
C ARG A 54 10.06 16.27 8.88
N ASP A 55 10.46 15.76 7.72
CA ASP A 55 11.76 16.01 7.11
C ASP A 55 11.71 15.72 5.59
N ALA A 56 12.76 16.08 4.87
CA ALA A 56 12.82 15.85 3.42
C ALA A 56 12.84 14.36 3.04
N ALA A 57 13.32 13.48 3.93
CA ALA A 57 13.37 12.05 3.66
C ALA A 57 11.96 11.42 3.72
N SER A 58 11.15 11.81 4.71
CA SER A 58 9.74 11.41 4.84
C SER A 58 8.88 11.94 3.69
N TRP A 59 9.14 13.15 3.20
CA TRP A 59 8.49 13.66 1.97
C TRP A 59 8.82 12.77 0.76
N ARG A 60 10.10 12.44 0.54
CA ARG A 60 10.52 11.59 -0.59
C ARG A 60 9.96 10.17 -0.47
N ALA A 61 10.05 9.55 0.70
CA ALA A 61 9.51 8.21 0.92
C ALA A 61 8.00 8.16 0.67
N ALA A 62 7.26 9.19 1.08
CA ALA A 62 5.83 9.29 0.81
C ALA A 62 5.53 9.52 -0.68
N TRP A 63 6.33 10.31 -1.39
CA TRP A 63 6.23 10.48 -2.84
C TRP A 63 6.43 9.14 -3.55
N ASP A 64 7.54 8.45 -3.26
CA ASP A 64 7.91 7.19 -3.91
C ASP A 64 6.86 6.10 -3.66
N ALA A 65 6.35 6.01 -2.42
CA ALA A 65 5.29 5.07 -2.07
C ALA A 65 3.97 5.38 -2.81
N ALA A 66 3.60 6.67 -2.91
CA ALA A 66 2.41 7.08 -3.64
C ALA A 66 2.53 6.81 -5.15
N GLU A 67 3.68 7.14 -5.74
CA GLU A 67 3.97 6.86 -7.16
C GLU A 67 3.92 5.36 -7.44
N ALA A 68 4.61 4.54 -6.64
CA ALA A 68 4.60 3.09 -6.78
C ALA A 68 3.19 2.49 -6.65
N SER A 69 2.40 2.97 -5.68
CA SER A 69 1.01 2.52 -5.50
C SER A 69 0.14 2.86 -6.70
N LEU A 70 0.26 4.08 -7.24
CA LEU A 70 -0.48 4.50 -8.42
C LEU A 70 -0.07 3.74 -9.68
N VAL A 71 1.23 3.48 -9.87
CA VAL A 71 1.74 2.63 -10.96
C VAL A 71 1.15 1.23 -10.86
N SER A 72 1.22 0.61 -9.68
CA SER A 72 0.69 -0.74 -9.46
C SER A 72 -0.82 -0.84 -9.75
N GLN A 73 -1.61 0.13 -9.27
CA GLN A 73 -3.04 0.19 -9.55
C GLN A 73 -3.34 0.40 -11.04
N CYS A 74 -2.58 1.28 -11.70
CA CYS A 74 -2.70 1.51 -13.13
C CYS A 74 -2.38 0.25 -13.94
N GLU A 75 -1.28 -0.45 -13.62
CA GLU A 75 -0.90 -1.70 -14.28
C GLU A 75 -1.94 -2.80 -14.06
N ALA A 76 -2.53 -2.89 -12.87
CA ALA A 76 -3.63 -3.81 -12.61
C ALA A 76 -4.86 -3.50 -13.48
N GLY A 77 -5.21 -2.22 -13.64
CA GLY A 77 -6.24 -1.78 -14.59
C GLY A 77 -5.87 -2.07 -16.05
N ALA A 78 -4.62 -1.87 -16.41
CA ALA A 78 -4.09 -2.16 -17.74
C ALA A 78 -4.16 -3.65 -18.08
N ARG A 79 -3.87 -4.56 -17.14
CA ARG A 79 -4.05 -6.02 -17.34
C ARG A 79 -5.47 -6.36 -17.78
N SER A 80 -6.47 -5.79 -17.11
CA SER A 80 -7.88 -5.98 -17.46
C SER A 80 -8.24 -5.34 -18.81
N GLY A 81 -7.76 -4.12 -19.08
CA GLY A 81 -8.02 -3.45 -20.36
C GLY A 81 -7.34 -4.12 -21.56
N CYS A 82 -6.12 -4.61 -21.36
CA CYS A 82 -5.31 -5.28 -22.37
C CYS A 82 -5.87 -6.67 -22.71
N SER A 83 -6.38 -7.43 -21.74
CA SER A 83 -7.02 -8.72 -22.02
C SER A 83 -8.27 -8.57 -22.89
N ILE A 84 -9.10 -7.55 -22.63
CA ILE A 84 -10.25 -7.21 -23.48
C ILE A 84 -9.79 -6.81 -24.88
N THR A 85 -8.75 -5.97 -24.97
CA THR A 85 -8.21 -5.50 -26.26
C THR A 85 -7.63 -6.64 -27.09
N ALA A 86 -6.84 -7.52 -26.47
CA ALA A 86 -6.27 -8.72 -27.09
C ALA A 86 -7.37 -9.64 -27.61
N SER A 87 -8.38 -9.94 -26.77
CA SER A 87 -9.52 -10.77 -27.17
C SER A 87 -10.28 -10.19 -28.37
N ARG A 88 -10.48 -8.87 -28.40
CA ARG A 88 -11.16 -8.20 -29.52
C ARG A 88 -10.35 -8.22 -30.82
N LYS A 89 -9.03 -8.15 -30.73
CA LYS A 89 -8.14 -8.24 -31.91
C LYS A 89 -7.99 -9.67 -32.45
N CYS A 90 -7.99 -10.66 -31.57
CA CYS A 90 -7.72 -12.06 -31.92
C CYS A 90 -8.98 -12.90 -32.17
N LYS A 91 -10.18 -12.37 -31.87
CA LYS A 91 -11.44 -13.08 -32.15
C LYS A 91 -11.66 -13.23 -33.66
N PRO A 92 -11.98 -14.43 -34.16
CA PRO A 92 -12.32 -14.60 -35.57
C PRO A 92 -13.58 -13.80 -35.93
N PRO A 93 -13.68 -13.28 -37.16
CA PRO A 93 -14.89 -12.60 -37.61
C PRO A 93 -16.12 -13.49 -37.46
N TRP A 94 -17.22 -12.90 -37.00
CA TRP A 94 -18.46 -13.62 -36.69
C TRP A 94 -19.03 -14.40 -37.90
N TRP A 95 -18.82 -13.89 -39.12
CA TRP A 95 -19.29 -14.53 -40.36
C TRP A 95 -18.58 -15.84 -40.66
N LYS A 96 -17.36 -16.05 -40.15
CA LYS A 96 -16.56 -17.26 -40.40
C LYS A 96 -17.23 -18.52 -39.80
N GLY A 97 -17.97 -18.37 -38.70
CA GLY A 97 -18.77 -19.44 -38.10
C GLY A 97 -20.12 -19.68 -38.77
N LEU A 98 -20.64 -18.72 -39.56
CA LEU A 98 -21.94 -18.83 -40.23
C LEU A 98 -21.86 -19.60 -41.56
N PHE A 99 -20.73 -19.51 -42.26
CA PHE A 99 -20.53 -20.14 -43.57
C PHE A 99 -19.79 -21.49 -43.52
N GLY A 100 -19.81 -22.18 -42.39
CA GLY A 100 -19.18 -23.51 -42.26
C GLY A 100 -17.66 -23.49 -42.44
N GLY A 101 -17.00 -22.36 -42.14
CA GLY A 101 -15.55 -22.29 -42.10
C GLY A 101 -14.97 -23.26 -41.07
N ALA A 102 -13.69 -23.61 -41.23
CA ALA A 102 -12.97 -24.47 -40.29
C ALA A 102 -13.21 -24.03 -38.83
N PRO A 103 -13.31 -24.99 -37.89
CA PRO A 103 -13.48 -24.68 -36.47
C PRO A 103 -12.42 -23.66 -36.03
N THR A 104 -12.79 -22.80 -35.09
CA THR A 104 -11.85 -21.79 -34.58
C THR A 104 -10.63 -22.51 -34.02
N ASP A 105 -9.45 -22.16 -34.55
CA ASP A 105 -8.20 -22.63 -33.98
C ASP A 105 -7.97 -21.88 -32.66
N TYR A 106 -8.22 -22.58 -31.57
CA TYR A 106 -8.07 -22.03 -30.22
C TYR A 106 -6.60 -21.83 -29.86
N GLU A 107 -5.68 -22.63 -30.40
CA GLU A 107 -4.25 -22.54 -30.13
C GLU A 107 -3.64 -21.31 -30.83
N GLU A 108 -4.02 -21.08 -32.09
CA GLU A 108 -3.63 -19.85 -32.80
C GLU A 108 -4.21 -18.60 -32.13
N ARG A 109 -5.44 -18.68 -31.63
CA ARG A 109 -6.09 -17.59 -30.92
C ARG A 109 -5.37 -17.28 -29.61
N GLU A 110 -5.03 -18.29 -28.81
CA GLU A 110 -4.27 -18.12 -27.57
C GLU A 110 -2.92 -17.45 -27.85
N ARG A 111 -2.16 -17.94 -28.83
CA ARG A 111 -0.88 -17.32 -29.25
C ARG A 111 -1.03 -15.89 -29.72
N CYS A 112 -2.16 -15.53 -30.34
CA CYS A 112 -2.46 -14.14 -30.71
C CYS A 112 -2.74 -13.31 -29.46
N GLU A 113 -3.61 -13.80 -28.56
CA GLU A 113 -4.01 -13.09 -27.35
C GLU A 113 -2.81 -12.85 -26.42
N GLU A 114 -1.90 -13.81 -26.27
CA GLU A 114 -0.66 -13.65 -25.52
C GLU A 114 0.23 -12.54 -26.09
N ARG A 115 0.43 -12.52 -27.41
CA ARG A 115 1.26 -11.50 -28.09
C ARG A 115 0.65 -10.11 -27.97
N GLU A 116 -0.65 -9.99 -28.21
CA GLU A 116 -1.37 -8.72 -28.11
C GLU A 116 -1.44 -8.21 -26.67
N MET A 117 -1.61 -9.12 -25.69
CA MET A 117 -1.60 -8.77 -24.27
C MET A 117 -0.21 -8.28 -23.84
N ALA A 118 0.86 -8.99 -24.20
CA ALA A 118 2.23 -8.58 -23.88
C ALA A 118 2.57 -7.21 -24.47
N ALA A 119 2.26 -6.99 -25.75
CA ALA A 119 2.51 -5.71 -26.41
C ALA A 119 1.72 -4.55 -25.78
N CYS A 120 0.45 -4.79 -25.43
CA CYS A 120 -0.39 -3.80 -24.77
C CYS A 120 0.13 -3.46 -23.35
N LEU A 121 0.55 -4.47 -22.58
CA LEU A 121 1.08 -4.26 -21.23
C LEU A 121 2.40 -3.51 -21.24
N GLU A 122 3.32 -3.83 -22.15
CA GLU A 122 4.57 -3.06 -22.29
C GLU A 122 4.30 -1.60 -22.65
N ALA A 123 3.36 -1.33 -23.56
CA ALA A 123 2.96 0.03 -23.88
C ALA A 123 2.30 0.76 -22.69
N ALA A 124 1.58 0.04 -21.83
CA ALA A 124 0.90 0.61 -20.67
C ALA A 124 1.85 1.04 -19.55
N LYS A 125 3.02 0.42 -19.39
CA LYS A 125 3.98 0.72 -18.30
C LYS A 125 4.36 2.20 -18.25
N GLU A 126 4.81 2.75 -19.38
CA GLU A 126 5.25 4.15 -19.46
C GLU A 126 4.09 5.13 -19.26
N ALA A 127 2.90 4.78 -19.78
CA ALA A 127 1.69 5.56 -19.56
C ALA A 127 1.29 5.58 -18.08
N CYS A 128 1.43 4.45 -17.38
CA CYS A 128 1.17 4.35 -15.95
C CYS A 128 2.15 5.16 -15.10
N ILE A 129 3.44 5.15 -15.43
CA ILE A 129 4.44 5.99 -14.76
C ILE A 129 4.11 7.48 -14.95
N THR A 130 3.82 7.88 -16.19
CA THR A 130 3.46 9.27 -16.51
C THR A 130 2.20 9.71 -15.76
N PHE A 131 1.19 8.83 -15.73
CA PHE A 131 -0.05 9.07 -14.97
C PHE A 131 0.22 9.21 -13.47
N ALA A 132 1.00 8.30 -12.88
CA ALA A 132 1.33 8.32 -11.46
C ALA A 132 2.04 9.63 -11.07
N LYS A 133 3.10 10.01 -11.79
CA LYS A 133 3.80 11.29 -11.57
C LYS A 133 2.86 12.49 -11.67
N GLY A 134 2.03 12.53 -12.71
CA GLY A 134 1.04 13.60 -12.91
C GLY A 134 0.07 13.73 -11.73
N LYS A 135 -0.34 12.60 -11.14
CA LYS A 135 -1.22 12.57 -9.96
C LYS A 135 -0.50 12.92 -8.66
N CYS A 136 0.78 12.59 -8.52
CA CYS A 136 1.59 12.95 -7.35
C CYS A 136 1.92 14.44 -7.27
N ILE A 137 2.05 15.14 -8.41
CA ILE A 137 2.44 16.57 -8.42
C ILE A 137 1.50 17.43 -7.56
N ALA A 138 0.19 17.37 -7.80
CA ALA A 138 -0.77 18.25 -7.11
C ALA A 138 -0.73 18.13 -5.56
N PRO A 139 -0.77 16.93 -4.96
CA PRO A 139 -0.73 16.79 -3.50
C PRO A 139 0.64 17.07 -2.87
N PHE A 140 1.76 16.91 -3.58
CA PHE A 140 3.10 16.99 -2.98
C PHE A 140 3.89 18.26 -3.32
N ARG A 141 3.62 18.92 -4.46
CA ARG A 141 4.39 20.09 -4.92
C ARG A 141 4.42 21.21 -3.89
N ASP A 142 3.27 21.50 -3.31
CA ASP A 142 3.08 22.63 -2.38
C ASP A 142 3.08 22.14 -0.91
N ALA A 143 3.52 20.90 -0.66
CA ALA A 143 3.56 20.33 0.68
C ALA A 143 4.73 20.89 1.49
N ARG A 144 4.46 21.26 2.74
CA ARG A 144 5.48 21.81 3.65
C ARG A 144 6.36 20.70 4.21
N ILE A 145 7.62 21.02 4.44
CA ILE A 145 8.60 20.20 5.17
C ILE A 145 9.03 21.03 6.37
N ALA A 146 9.02 20.44 7.57
CA ALA A 146 9.54 21.11 8.76
C ALA A 146 11.04 21.38 8.57
N SER A 147 11.47 22.62 8.78
CA SER A 147 12.89 22.98 8.83
C SER A 147 13.52 22.42 10.11
N ASP A 148 14.76 21.92 10.03
CA ASP A 148 15.56 21.53 11.19
C ASP A 148 15.69 22.71 12.16
N GLY A 149 14.84 22.72 13.17
CA GLY A 149 14.69 23.81 14.11
C GLY A 149 13.29 23.82 14.68
N LEU A 150 13.13 23.25 15.87
CA LEU A 150 11.90 23.19 16.69
C LEU A 150 10.99 21.95 16.50
N LEU A 151 11.55 20.75 16.35
CA LEU A 151 10.83 19.51 16.73
C LEU A 151 11.67 18.64 17.69
N GLU A 152 12.53 19.26 18.52
CA GLU A 152 12.91 18.60 19.78
C GLU A 152 11.74 18.76 20.75
N ASN A 153 11.17 17.63 21.16
CA ASN A 153 10.08 17.48 22.13
C ASN A 153 8.66 17.83 21.68
N THR A 154 8.14 17.08 20.70
CA THR A 154 6.81 16.50 20.93
C THR A 154 6.95 14.99 20.97
N ASP A 155 7.22 14.51 22.18
CA ASP A 155 6.91 13.17 22.64
C ASP A 155 5.41 12.92 22.36
N PHE A 156 5.12 12.46 21.13
CA PHE A 156 3.80 11.96 20.78
C PHE A 156 3.82 10.47 21.09
N ASP A 157 3.65 10.20 22.37
CA ASP A 157 3.57 8.88 22.96
C ASP A 157 2.23 8.23 22.55
N VAL A 158 2.15 7.76 21.30
CA VAL A 158 1.13 6.80 20.85
C VAL A 158 1.73 5.41 20.91
N TRP A 159 2.24 5.05 22.09
CA TRP A 159 2.09 3.75 22.72
C TRP A 159 2.89 3.71 24.02
N SER A 160 2.25 4.11 25.12
CA SER A 160 2.72 3.71 26.44
C SER A 160 2.52 2.21 26.62
N GLY A 161 3.63 1.48 26.55
CA GLY A 161 3.74 0.05 26.78
C GLY A 161 5.12 -0.35 27.30
N GLY A 162 5.50 0.12 28.49
CA GLY A 162 6.45 -0.59 29.36
C GLY A 162 7.86 0.00 29.52
N SER A 163 8.04 0.68 30.66
CA SER A 163 9.22 0.72 31.54
C SER A 163 10.65 0.92 31.01
N GLY A 164 11.29 1.99 31.48
CA GLY A 164 12.75 2.05 31.66
C GLY A 164 13.32 3.44 31.90
N LYS A 165 13.20 3.99 33.12
CA LYS A 165 13.95 5.18 33.56
C LYS A 165 15.47 4.92 33.52
N ALA A 166 16.23 5.84 32.92
CA ALA A 166 17.59 6.16 33.35
C ALA A 166 17.86 7.65 33.16
N SER A 167 18.37 8.29 34.22
CA SER A 167 18.62 9.73 34.32
C SER A 167 19.98 10.16 33.75
N SER A 168 20.06 11.47 33.50
CA SER A 168 21.25 12.35 33.58
C SER A 168 22.20 12.29 32.36
N THR A 169 22.78 13.38 31.84
CA THR A 169 23.19 14.65 32.46
C THR A 169 23.37 15.73 31.36
N SER A 170 23.02 16.99 31.64
CA SER A 170 23.40 18.16 30.83
C SER A 170 24.91 18.41 30.86
N PRO A 171 25.48 19.09 29.85
CA PRO A 171 26.06 20.40 30.17
C PRO A 171 25.96 21.48 29.07
N ALA A 172 25.73 22.70 29.57
CA ALA A 172 26.25 24.01 29.19
C ALA A 172 26.67 24.34 27.74
N VAL A 173 26.01 25.40 27.27
CA VAL A 173 26.40 26.37 26.23
C VAL A 173 27.83 26.91 26.45
N LEU A 174 28.62 26.97 25.38
CA LEU A 174 29.82 27.80 25.29
C LEU A 174 29.70 28.72 24.07
N ASN A 175 29.37 29.97 24.36
CA ASN A 175 29.42 31.10 23.45
C ASN A 175 30.88 31.48 23.20
N ASN A 176 31.29 31.68 21.94
CA ASN A 176 32.52 32.39 21.62
C ASN A 176 32.34 33.21 20.34
N GLN A 177 32.14 34.51 20.54
CA GLN A 177 32.46 35.55 19.56
C GLN A 177 33.95 35.86 19.67
N HIS A 178 34.62 36.00 18.53
CA HIS A 178 35.74 36.90 18.32
C HIS A 178 35.54 37.56 16.95
#